data_AF-A0A803P5G1-F1
#
_entry.id   AF-A0A803P5G1-F1
#
_cell.length_a   1.000
_cell.length_b   1.000
_cell.length_c   1.000
_cell.angle_alpha   90.00
_cell.angle_beta   90.00
_cell.angle_gamma   90.00
#
_symmetry.space_group_name_H-M   'P 1'
#
loop_
_entity.id
_entity.type
_entity.pdbx_description
1 polymer ?
#
loop_
_entity_poly.entity_id
_entity_poly.type
_entity_poly.pdbx_seq_one_letter_code
_entity_poly.pdbx_strand_id
1 'polypeptide(L)'
;MEEGGFENLAGKGKPLKLDSSNPHADPAEDTLYRILSKNNCAPEWVELNKEIRNQICEWRSSLKKASRKCNNGDAGGDYSDNSNWIQASEALKMQLKDINNKVFRYNLIVPFGRQMFGFKWEKELDRLDAEE
;
A
#
# COMPACT_ATOMS: atom_id res chain seq x y z
N MET A 1 -30.19 -8.98 41.01
CA MET A 1 -29.63 -9.07 39.65
C MET A 1 -30.57 -8.26 38.78
N GLU A 2 -30.16 -7.05 38.41
CA GLU A 2 -31.00 -6.01 37.81
C GLU A 2 -31.53 -6.40 36.41
N GLU A 3 -32.75 -5.97 36.12
CA GLU A 3 -33.47 -6.20 34.87
C GLU A 3 -32.73 -5.60 33.66
N GLY A 4 -32.31 -6.45 32.73
CA GLY A 4 -31.62 -6.01 31.51
C GLY A 4 -32.59 -5.37 30.50
N GLY A 5 -32.64 -4.04 30.43
CA GLY A 5 -33.47 -3.26 29.50
C GLY A 5 -33.07 -3.29 28.01
N PHE A 6 -32.30 -4.29 27.57
CA PHE A 6 -31.79 -4.40 26.20
C PHE A 6 -32.76 -5.08 25.22
N GLU A 7 -33.84 -5.70 25.73
CA GLU A 7 -34.77 -6.48 24.90
C GLU A 7 -35.63 -5.64 23.95
N ASN A 8 -35.92 -4.36 24.29
CA ASN A 8 -36.83 -3.48 23.55
C ASN A 8 -36.18 -2.14 23.11
N LEU A 9 -34.92 -2.18 22.67
CA LEU A 9 -34.25 -0.98 22.14
C LEU A 9 -34.82 -0.58 20.78
N ALA A 10 -34.99 0.73 20.58
CA ALA A 10 -35.37 1.29 19.30
C ALA A 10 -34.35 0.89 18.22
N GLY A 11 -34.82 0.19 17.18
CA GLY A 11 -33.95 -0.26 16.08
C GLY A 11 -33.37 -1.67 16.23
N LYS A 12 -33.72 -2.43 17.27
CA LYS A 12 -33.33 -3.85 17.39
C LYS A 12 -33.75 -4.63 16.13
N GLY A 13 -32.77 -5.28 15.47
CA GLY A 13 -32.97 -6.08 14.26
C GLY A 13 -33.14 -5.30 12.95
N LYS A 14 -33.15 -3.95 12.98
CA LYS A 14 -33.19 -3.13 11.76
C LYS A 14 -31.76 -2.80 11.28
N PRO A 15 -31.52 -2.70 9.97
CA PRO A 15 -30.25 -2.21 9.46
C PRO A 15 -29.92 -0.82 10.04
N LEU A 16 -28.67 -0.63 10.44
CA LEU A 16 -28.19 0.65 10.93
C LEU A 16 -28.34 1.71 9.83
N LYS A 17 -28.97 2.84 10.15
CA LYS A 17 -29.08 3.98 9.23
C LYS A 17 -27.75 4.73 9.22
N LEU A 18 -26.98 4.58 8.15
CA LEU A 18 -25.67 5.21 7.95
C LEU A 18 -25.77 6.58 7.26
N ASP A 19 -26.99 6.99 6.94
CA ASP A 19 -27.36 8.18 6.18
C ASP A 19 -27.31 9.47 7.02
N SER A 20 -27.16 9.36 8.34
CA SER A 20 -26.92 10.49 9.25
C SER A 20 -25.46 10.95 9.19
N SER A 21 -25.25 12.27 9.11
CA SER A 21 -23.92 12.89 9.18
C SER A 21 -23.21 12.50 10.48
N ASN A 22 -21.93 12.14 10.38
CA ASN A 22 -21.13 11.78 11.55
C ASN A 22 -20.82 13.03 12.40
N PRO A 23 -21.35 13.15 13.63
CA PRO A 23 -21.14 14.32 14.48
C PRO A 23 -19.69 14.51 14.94
N HIS A 24 -18.88 13.46 14.81
CA HIS A 24 -17.48 13.43 15.26
C HIS A 24 -16.48 13.63 14.12
N ALA A 25 -16.94 13.70 12.87
CA ALA A 25 -16.09 13.98 11.71
C ALA A 25 -16.16 15.46 11.32
N ASP A 26 -15.13 15.94 10.62
CA ASP A 26 -15.21 17.22 9.95
C ASP A 26 -16.35 17.22 8.92
N PRO A 27 -17.23 18.25 8.87
CA PRO A 27 -18.38 18.26 7.97
C PRO A 27 -18.03 18.15 6.47
N ALA A 28 -16.88 18.67 6.05
CA ALA A 28 -16.44 18.57 4.66
C ALA A 28 -15.96 17.15 4.34
N GLU A 29 -15.20 16.53 5.25
CA GLU A 29 -14.73 15.15 5.13
C GLU A 29 -15.90 14.14 5.15
N ASP A 30 -16.86 14.30 6.07
CA ASP A 30 -18.09 13.50 6.13
C ASP A 30 -18.90 13.59 4.83
N THR A 31 -19.04 14.81 4.30
CA THR A 31 -19.74 15.03 3.02
C THR A 31 -19.00 14.36 1.86
N LEU A 32 -17.68 14.47 1.81
CA LEU A 32 -16.85 13.82 0.78
C LEU A 32 -17.04 12.29 0.81
N TYR A 33 -16.89 11.64 1.95
CA TYR A 33 -17.03 10.18 2.06
C TYR A 33 -18.44 9.70 1.76
N ARG A 34 -19.46 10.47 2.13
CA ARG A 34 -20.85 10.16 1.79
C ARG A 34 -21.11 10.24 0.29
N ILE A 35 -20.54 11.22 -0.42
CA ILE A 35 -20.63 11.30 -1.88
C ILE A 35 -19.93 10.10 -2.53
N LEU A 36 -18.72 9.76 -2.09
CA LEU A 36 -17.98 8.61 -2.61
C LEU A 36 -18.72 7.29 -2.39
N SER A 37 -19.24 7.07 -1.18
CA SER A 37 -20.01 5.88 -0.83
C SER A 37 -21.27 5.74 -1.68
N LYS A 38 -22.01 6.85 -1.92
CA LYS A 38 -23.19 6.85 -2.81
C LYS A 38 -22.86 6.47 -4.26
N ASN A 39 -21.66 6.78 -4.73
CA ASN A 39 -21.19 6.44 -6.07
C ASN A 39 -20.41 5.11 -6.12
N ASN A 40 -20.36 4.37 -5.01
CA ASN A 40 -19.58 3.13 -4.88
C ASN A 40 -18.09 3.32 -5.21
N CYS A 41 -17.55 4.49 -4.88
CA CYS A 41 -16.14 4.85 -5.03
C CYS A 41 -15.42 4.76 -3.69
N ALA A 42 -14.15 4.35 -3.73
CA ALA A 42 -13.32 4.32 -2.54
C ALA A 42 -12.66 5.70 -2.28
N PRO A 43 -12.37 6.02 -1.01
CA PRO A 43 -11.51 7.15 -0.66
C PRO A 43 -10.14 7.10 -1.33
N GLU A 44 -9.55 8.26 -1.57
CA GLU A 44 -8.23 8.40 -2.20
C GLU A 44 -7.16 7.53 -1.54
N TRP A 45 -7.10 7.53 -0.21
CA TRP A 45 -6.09 6.76 0.52
C TRP A 45 -6.28 5.24 0.36
N VAL A 46 -7.50 4.75 0.09
CA VAL A 46 -7.74 3.32 -0.19
C VAL A 46 -7.17 2.94 -1.56
N GLU A 47 -7.45 3.75 -2.58
CA GLU A 47 -6.91 3.53 -3.93
C GLU A 47 -5.38 3.67 -3.94
N LEU A 48 -4.84 4.67 -3.25
CA LEU A 48 -3.39 4.85 -3.12
C LEU A 48 -2.72 3.66 -2.40
N ASN A 49 -3.36 3.09 -1.37
CA ASN A 49 -2.86 1.89 -0.71
C ASN A 49 -2.79 0.69 -1.67
N LYS A 50 -3.85 0.49 -2.45
CA LYS A 50 -3.91 -0.56 -3.47
C LYS A 50 -2.83 -0.37 -4.52
N GLU A 51 -2.64 0.85 -4.98
CA GLU A 51 -1.61 1.20 -5.96
C GLU A 51 -0.20 0.91 -5.44
N ILE A 52 0.13 1.36 -4.23
CA ILE A 52 1.43 1.09 -3.60
C ILE A 52 1.68 -0.43 -3.50
N ARG A 53 0.66 -1.20 -3.09
CA ARG A 53 0.75 -2.67 -2.96
C ARG A 53 0.97 -3.36 -4.32
N ASN A 54 0.33 -2.89 -5.37
CA ASN A 54 0.54 -3.44 -6.71
C ASN A 54 1.95 -3.12 -7.22
N GLN A 55 2.35 -1.84 -7.14
CA GLN A 55 3.67 -1.40 -7.60
C GLN A 55 4.81 -2.12 -6.88
N ILE A 56 4.74 -2.33 -5.56
CA ILE A 56 5.79 -3.05 -4.84
C ILE A 56 5.87 -4.53 -5.26
N CYS A 57 4.74 -5.17 -5.55
CA CYS A 57 4.70 -6.55 -6.05
C CYS A 57 5.34 -6.65 -7.46
N GLU A 58 5.03 -5.72 -8.35
CA GLU A 58 5.61 -5.64 -9.69
C GLU A 58 7.10 -5.32 -9.65
N TRP A 59 7.50 -4.38 -8.79
CA TRP A 59 8.89 -4.01 -8.57
C TRP A 59 9.70 -5.19 -8.02
N ARG A 60 9.20 -5.92 -7.02
CA ARG A 60 9.83 -7.15 -6.50
C ARG A 60 10.00 -8.23 -7.56
N SER A 61 8.98 -8.42 -8.40
CA SER A 61 9.04 -9.37 -9.52
C SER A 61 10.11 -8.97 -10.54
N SER A 62 10.26 -7.66 -10.78
CA SER A 62 11.28 -7.11 -11.69
C SER A 62 12.68 -7.23 -11.11
N LEU A 63 12.84 -6.97 -9.80
CA LEU A 63 14.09 -7.19 -9.07
C LEU A 63 14.54 -8.64 -9.15
N LYS A 64 13.65 -9.61 -8.90
CA LYS A 64 13.94 -11.05 -8.99
C LYS A 64 14.36 -11.47 -10.39
N LYS A 65 13.72 -10.93 -11.43
CA LYS A 65 14.11 -11.19 -12.84
C LYS A 65 15.48 -10.62 -13.16
N ALA A 66 15.77 -9.40 -12.73
CA ALA A 66 17.06 -8.76 -12.95
C ALA A 66 18.20 -9.51 -12.24
N SER A 67 17.98 -9.91 -10.97
CA SER A 67 18.96 -10.67 -10.18
C SER A 67 19.30 -12.01 -10.84
N ARG A 68 18.28 -12.78 -11.26
CA ARG A 68 18.49 -14.05 -11.98
C ARG A 68 19.25 -13.90 -13.28
N LYS A 69 19.00 -12.82 -14.02
CA LYS A 69 19.71 -12.55 -15.27
C LYS A 69 21.21 -12.36 -15.02
N CYS A 70 21.56 -11.68 -13.94
CA CYS A 70 22.95 -11.41 -13.57
C CYS A 70 23.63 -12.61 -12.91
N ASN A 71 22.91 -13.43 -12.13
CA ASN A 71 23.47 -14.65 -11.53
C ASN A 71 23.74 -15.74 -12.58
N ASN A 72 22.92 -15.85 -13.64
CA ASN A 72 23.10 -16.84 -14.70
C ASN A 72 24.21 -16.48 -15.71
N GLY A 73 24.78 -15.27 -15.64
CA GLY A 73 25.87 -14.82 -16.51
C GLY A 73 27.24 -15.40 -16.14
N ASP A 74 27.36 -16.10 -15.01
CA ASP A 74 28.64 -16.52 -14.45
C ASP A 74 29.04 -17.94 -14.90
N ALA A 75 29.48 -18.04 -16.15
CA ALA A 75 30.38 -19.12 -16.59
C ALA A 75 31.45 -18.67 -17.61
N GLY A 76 31.50 -17.39 -17.99
CA GLY A 76 32.50 -16.89 -18.95
C GLY A 76 32.56 -15.38 -18.94
N GLY A 77 33.49 -14.83 -18.16
CA GLY A 77 33.59 -13.41 -17.84
C GLY A 77 33.67 -12.49 -19.06
N ASP A 78 32.86 -11.43 -19.01
CA ASP A 78 33.05 -10.20 -19.76
C ASP A 78 32.58 -9.00 -18.92
N TYR A 79 33.30 -7.88 -19.02
CA TYR A 79 33.02 -6.64 -18.28
C TYR A 79 31.63 -6.02 -18.60
N SER A 80 31.00 -6.47 -19.69
CA SER A 80 29.70 -6.03 -20.17
C SER A 80 28.54 -6.35 -19.21
N ASP A 81 28.56 -7.49 -18.53
CA ASP A 81 27.40 -7.95 -17.75
C ASP A 81 27.21 -7.18 -16.43
N ASN A 82 28.32 -6.73 -15.82
CA ASN A 82 28.28 -5.86 -14.65
C ASN A 82 27.66 -4.48 -14.97
N SER A 83 27.92 -3.93 -16.16
CA SER A 83 27.31 -2.66 -16.59
C SER A 83 25.78 -2.77 -16.71
N ASN A 84 25.27 -3.90 -17.21
CA ASN A 84 23.83 -4.12 -17.34
C ASN A 84 23.14 -4.22 -15.97
N TRP A 85 23.76 -4.89 -15.01
CA TRP A 85 23.25 -4.94 -13.63
C TRP A 85 23.23 -3.57 -12.99
N ILE A 86 24.32 -2.80 -13.11
CA ILE A 86 24.42 -1.45 -12.52
C ILE A 86 23.31 -0.56 -13.07
N GLN A 87 23.10 -0.55 -14.40
CA GLN A 87 22.03 0.24 -15.02
C GLN A 87 20.62 -0.23 -14.58
N ALA A 88 20.38 -1.54 -14.55
CA ALA A 88 19.10 -2.09 -14.10
C ALA A 88 18.83 -1.78 -12.62
N SER A 89 19.87 -1.84 -11.78
CA SER A 89 19.79 -1.52 -10.35
C SER A 89 19.46 -0.05 -10.10
N GLU A 90 20.02 0.87 -10.90
CA GLU A 90 19.72 2.30 -10.78
C GLU A 90 18.28 2.60 -11.17
N ALA A 91 17.78 2.00 -12.26
CA ALA A 91 16.39 2.10 -12.65
C ALA A 91 15.44 1.58 -11.56
N LEU A 92 15.77 0.44 -10.95
CA LEU A 92 14.98 -0.13 -9.85
C LEU A 92 15.03 0.73 -8.58
N LYS A 93 16.17 1.36 -8.27
CA LYS A 93 16.28 2.32 -7.16
C LYS A 93 15.43 3.56 -7.38
N MET A 94 15.39 4.09 -8.61
CA MET A 94 14.51 5.20 -8.96
C MET A 94 13.03 4.83 -8.81
N GLN A 95 12.62 3.64 -9.25
CA GLN A 95 11.26 3.14 -9.03
C GLN A 95 10.92 2.99 -7.54
N LEU A 96 11.84 2.46 -6.73
CA LEU A 96 11.66 2.33 -5.29
C LEU A 96 11.48 3.71 -4.61
N LYS A 97 12.23 4.72 -5.06
CA LYS A 97 12.08 6.10 -4.59
C LYS A 97 10.69 6.64 -4.91
N ASP A 98 10.16 6.39 -6.10
CA ASP A 98 8.81 6.81 -6.48
C ASP A 98 7.73 6.13 -5.63
N ILE A 99 7.86 4.82 -5.38
CA ILE A 99 6.99 4.08 -4.46
C ILE A 99 7.05 4.72 -3.06
N ASN A 100 8.24 5.05 -2.56
CA ASN A 100 8.41 5.70 -1.26
C ASN A 100 7.80 7.12 -1.20
N ASN A 101 7.81 7.87 -2.29
CA ASN A 101 7.10 9.15 -2.36
C ASN A 101 5.58 8.95 -2.25
N LYS A 102 5.04 7.90 -2.87
CA LYS A 102 3.63 7.53 -2.71
C LYS A 102 3.32 7.10 -1.28
N VAL A 103 4.19 6.32 -0.64
CA VAL A 103 4.09 5.95 0.79
C VAL A 103 4.07 7.20 1.67
N PHE A 104 4.93 8.18 1.39
CA PHE A 104 4.94 9.44 2.12
C PHE A 104 3.60 10.19 1.97
N ARG A 105 3.10 10.38 0.74
CA ARG A 105 1.78 10.98 0.50
C ARG A 105 0.68 10.22 1.23
N TYR A 106 0.67 8.89 1.13
CA TYR A 106 -0.29 8.04 1.82
C TYR A 106 -0.29 8.29 3.34
N ASN A 107 0.89 8.36 3.95
CA ASN A 107 1.02 8.59 5.38
C ASN A 107 0.52 9.96 5.85
N LEU A 108 0.44 10.95 4.94
CA LEU A 108 -0.11 12.27 5.22
C LEU A 108 -1.65 12.31 5.16
N ILE A 109 -2.27 11.47 4.34
CA ILE A 109 -3.73 11.50 4.09
C ILE A 109 -4.49 10.38 4.82
N VAL A 110 -3.79 9.37 5.33
CA VAL A 110 -4.42 8.23 5.99
C VAL A 110 -4.77 8.56 7.45
N PRO A 111 -5.88 8.04 8.00
CA PRO A 111 -6.14 8.11 9.43
C PRO A 111 -5.00 7.54 10.27
N PHE A 112 -4.82 8.10 11.47
CA PHE A 112 -3.80 7.65 12.41
C PHE A 112 -3.88 6.13 12.67
N GLY A 113 -2.73 5.48 12.81
CA GLY A 113 -2.62 4.03 13.04
C GLY A 113 -2.67 3.16 11.77
N ARG A 114 -2.91 3.75 10.59
CA ARG A 114 -2.87 3.04 9.29
C ARG A 114 -1.67 3.39 8.42
N GLN A 115 -0.75 4.22 8.93
CA GLN A 115 0.48 4.59 8.25
C GLN A 115 1.38 3.37 8.00
N MET A 116 2.23 3.46 6.98
CA MET A 116 3.16 2.39 6.61
C MET A 116 4.61 2.86 6.55
N PHE A 117 5.54 1.94 6.75
CA PHE A 117 6.96 2.22 6.60
C PHE A 117 7.38 2.24 5.13
N GLY A 118 8.34 3.11 4.81
CA GLY A 118 9.00 3.10 3.52
C GLY A 118 9.85 1.84 3.32
N PHE A 119 10.07 1.49 2.06
CA PHE A 119 10.87 0.35 1.64
C PHE A 119 12.34 0.75 1.51
N LYS A 120 13.25 -0.14 1.91
CA LYS A 120 14.70 0.07 1.84
C LYS A 120 15.31 -0.94 0.87
N TRP A 121 16.25 -0.48 0.05
CA TRP A 121 16.89 -1.31 -0.97
C TRP A 121 17.58 -2.54 -0.37
N GLU A 122 18.39 -2.32 0.67
CA GLU A 122 19.20 -3.35 1.32
C GLU A 122 18.31 -4.45 1.91
N LYS A 123 17.23 -4.06 2.60
CA LYS A 123 16.27 -5.02 3.18
C LYS A 123 15.55 -5.86 2.14
N GLU A 124 15.32 -5.33 0.95
CA GLU A 124 14.66 -6.06 -0.13
C GLU A 124 15.64 -7.02 -0.83
N LEU A 125 16.93 -6.68 -0.89
CA LEU A 125 17.98 -7.62 -1.32
C LEU A 125 18.16 -8.76 -0.30
N ASP A 126 18.27 -8.45 0.98
CA ASP A 126 18.38 -9.46 2.05
C ASP A 126 17.20 -10.45 2.00
N ARG A 127 15.99 -9.96 1.67
CA ARG A 127 14.81 -10.83 1.52
C ARG A 127 14.92 -11.71 0.27
N LEU A 128 15.47 -11.19 -0.82
CA LEU A 128 15.66 -11.95 -2.05
C LEU A 128 16.65 -13.10 -1.82
N ASP A 129 17.76 -12.84 -1.14
CA ASP A 129 18.78 -13.84 -0.81
C ASP A 129 18.25 -14.91 0.16
N ALA A 130 17.31 -14.56 1.04
CA ALA A 130 16.66 -15.51 1.94
C ALA A 130 15.57 -16.37 1.27
N GLU A 131 15.09 -15.97 0.09
CA GLU A 131 14.06 -16.69 -0.69
C GLU A 131 14.66 -17.63 -1.77
N GLU A 132 15.97 -17.56 -2.03
CA GLU A 132 16.72 -18.49 -2.90
C GLU A 132 17.27 -19.70 -2.12
#